data_AF-A0A1B6M5F0-F1
#
_entry.id   AF-A0A1B6M5F0-F1
#
_cell.length_a   1.000
_cell.length_b   1.000
_cell.length_c   1.000
_cell.angle_alpha   90.00
_cell.angle_beta   90.00
_cell.angle_gamma   90.00
#
_symmetry.space_group_name_H-M   'P 1'
#
loop_
_entity.id
_entity.type
_entity.pdbx_description
1 polymer ?
#
loop_
_entity_poly.entity_id
_entity_poly.type
_entity_poly.pdbx_seq_one_letter_code
_entity_poly.pdbx_strand_id
1 'polypeptide(L)'
;MTDEDVIRRKLLIDGDGTGDDRRLNVLLKTFIKWTNTKDSPIDSLTMQDRMFSQLTQCEYAFTKSRMVAKMSSSELQNYENLSKQISFDIEKSKQDIEGTKDEFQKAKTVRKNRVEYGVLANVINEQPDRKQTDEKLTQLKKELQSLEEQSNQLDSKLELRRKQFHVLIASIHQLQALLESGDRPADDSLDVFDDEDMDILSRKAESDHMEVS
;
A
#
# COMPACT_ATOMS: atom_id res chain seq x y z
N MET A 1 15.03 -60.80 -0.96
CA MET A 1 14.26 -60.55 -2.20
C MET A 1 13.16 -59.60 -1.83
N THR A 2 13.19 -58.39 -2.37
CA THR A 2 12.22 -57.33 -2.09
C THR A 2 10.93 -57.63 -2.87
N ASP A 3 9.75 -57.29 -2.33
CA ASP A 3 8.47 -57.57 -3.00
C ASP A 3 8.38 -57.01 -4.42
N GLU A 4 9.00 -55.84 -4.65
CA GLU A 4 9.22 -55.24 -5.97
C GLU A 4 9.92 -56.18 -6.96
N ASP A 5 10.91 -56.96 -6.52
CA ASP A 5 11.64 -57.90 -7.38
C ASP A 5 10.83 -59.16 -7.71
N VAL A 6 9.89 -59.53 -6.82
CA VAL A 6 8.95 -60.63 -7.04
C VAL A 6 7.84 -60.20 -7.99
N ILE A 7 7.31 -58.99 -7.80
CA ILE A 7 6.31 -58.40 -8.70
C ILE A 7 6.91 -58.19 -10.08
N ARG A 8 8.13 -57.64 -10.19
CA ARG A 8 8.82 -57.45 -11.48
C ARG A 8 9.07 -58.78 -12.19
N ARG A 9 9.53 -59.83 -11.49
CA ARG A 9 9.67 -61.18 -12.09
C ARG A 9 8.34 -61.77 -12.52
N LYS A 10 7.29 -61.62 -11.72
CA LYS A 10 5.97 -62.15 -12.05
C LYS A 10 5.35 -61.42 -13.23
N LEU A 11 5.52 -60.10 -13.33
CA LEU A 11 5.14 -59.31 -14.49
C LEU A 11 5.95 -59.69 -15.74
N LEU A 12 7.23 -60.04 -15.61
CA LEU A 12 8.06 -60.52 -16.73
C LEU A 12 7.68 -61.94 -17.20
N ILE A 13 7.19 -62.78 -16.28
CA ILE A 13 6.75 -64.15 -16.61
C ILE A 13 5.35 -64.14 -17.23
N ASP A 14 4.40 -63.41 -16.64
CA ASP A 14 3.00 -63.34 -17.10
C ASP A 14 2.75 -62.24 -18.14
N GLY A 15 3.61 -61.23 -18.23
CA GLY A 15 3.36 -59.99 -18.98
C GLY A 15 4.00 -59.91 -20.37
N ASP A 16 4.73 -60.92 -20.82
CA ASP A 16 5.24 -60.92 -22.20
C ASP A 16 5.37 -62.35 -22.76
N GLY A 17 4.41 -62.75 -23.59
CA GLY A 17 4.60 -63.80 -24.61
C GLY A 17 4.73 -65.27 -24.20
N THR A 18 5.08 -65.63 -22.95
CA THR A 18 5.37 -67.05 -22.61
C THR A 18 4.13 -67.95 -22.63
N GLY A 19 2.95 -67.41 -22.33
CA GLY A 19 1.68 -68.13 -22.43
C GLY A 19 1.22 -68.33 -23.88
N ASP A 20 1.36 -67.29 -24.69
CA ASP A 20 0.87 -67.24 -26.07
C ASP A 20 1.77 -68.06 -27.00
N ASP A 21 3.09 -67.89 -26.90
CA ASP A 21 4.08 -68.69 -27.62
C ASP A 21 3.97 -70.18 -27.25
N ARG A 22 3.76 -70.49 -25.97
CA ARG A 22 3.50 -71.87 -25.52
C ARG A 22 2.21 -72.43 -26.12
N ARG A 23 1.12 -71.65 -26.18
CA ARG A 23 -0.14 -72.09 -26.81
C ARG A 23 0.03 -72.35 -28.31
N LEU A 24 0.72 -71.47 -29.03
CA LEU A 24 1.03 -71.64 -30.45
C LEU A 24 1.91 -72.87 -30.70
N ASN A 25 2.95 -73.06 -29.88
CA ASN A 25 3.81 -74.24 -29.95
C ASN A 25 3.05 -75.55 -29.68
N VAL A 26 2.09 -75.55 -28.75
CA VAL A 26 1.23 -76.72 -28.47
C VAL A 26 0.28 -77.00 -29.65
N LEU A 27 -0.32 -75.96 -30.23
CA LEU A 27 -1.17 -76.09 -31.42
C LEU A 27 -0.36 -76.66 -32.60
N LEU A 28 0.84 -76.13 -32.85
CA LEU A 28 1.75 -76.61 -33.89
C LEU A 28 2.12 -78.08 -33.70
N LYS A 29 2.51 -78.48 -32.49
CA LYS A 29 2.81 -79.89 -32.18
C LYS A 29 1.61 -80.81 -32.37
N THR A 30 0.40 -80.34 -32.00
CA THR A 30 -0.85 -81.08 -32.17
C THR A 30 -1.20 -81.25 -33.65
N PHE A 31 -1.00 -80.22 -34.46
CA PHE A 31 -1.20 -80.24 -35.90
C PHE A 31 -0.21 -81.19 -36.62
N ILE A 32 1.08 -81.13 -36.27
CA ILE A 32 2.10 -82.05 -36.80
C ILE A 32 1.77 -83.49 -36.40
N LYS A 33 1.28 -83.74 -35.19
CA LYS A 33 0.84 -85.07 -34.77
C LYS A 33 -0.37 -85.54 -35.58
N TRP A 34 -1.39 -84.69 -35.72
CA TRP A 34 -2.61 -85.01 -36.46
C TRP A 34 -2.34 -85.36 -37.93
N THR A 35 -1.42 -84.65 -38.59
CA THR A 35 -1.05 -84.91 -39.99
C THR A 35 -0.23 -86.19 -40.22
N ASN A 36 0.51 -86.66 -39.20
CA ASN A 36 1.41 -87.81 -39.31
C ASN A 36 0.85 -89.11 -38.73
N THR A 37 -0.30 -89.08 -38.05
CA THR A 37 -0.87 -90.27 -37.40
C THR A 37 -2.04 -90.81 -38.23
N LYS A 38 -2.09 -92.13 -38.48
CA LYS A 38 -3.24 -92.80 -39.12
C LYS A 38 -4.26 -93.19 -38.04
N ASP A 39 -4.88 -92.18 -37.43
CA ASP A 39 -5.87 -92.39 -36.37
C ASP A 39 -7.24 -92.80 -36.93
N SER A 40 -8.08 -93.40 -36.09
CA SER A 40 -9.48 -93.69 -36.41
C SER A 40 -10.22 -92.39 -36.80
N PRO A 41 -11.22 -92.42 -37.70
CA PRO A 41 -11.96 -91.22 -38.13
C PRO A 41 -12.54 -90.41 -36.97
N ILE A 42 -12.92 -91.07 -35.87
CA ILE A 42 -13.50 -90.45 -34.67
C ILE A 42 -12.44 -89.68 -33.87
N ASP A 43 -11.25 -90.26 -33.69
CA ASP A 43 -10.15 -89.65 -32.94
C ASP A 43 -9.56 -88.45 -33.70
N SER A 44 -9.52 -88.55 -35.03
CA SER A 44 -9.12 -87.45 -35.92
C SER A 44 -10.05 -86.24 -35.78
N LEU A 45 -11.37 -86.46 -35.72
CA LEU A 45 -12.36 -85.40 -35.51
C LEU A 45 -12.22 -84.75 -34.12
N THR A 46 -11.98 -85.54 -33.07
CA THR A 46 -11.80 -84.98 -31.72
C THR A 46 -10.52 -84.14 -31.61
N MET A 47 -9.45 -84.55 -32.31
CA MET A 47 -8.22 -83.77 -32.36
C MET A 47 -8.39 -82.47 -33.17
N GLN A 48 -9.20 -82.50 -34.24
CA GLN A 48 -9.58 -81.31 -35.00
C GLN A 48 -10.37 -80.30 -34.15
N ASP A 49 -11.40 -80.74 -33.41
CA ASP A 49 -12.19 -79.87 -32.53
C ASP A 49 -11.34 -79.23 -31.44
N ARG A 50 -10.37 -79.98 -30.90
CA ARG A 50 -9.40 -79.49 -29.93
C ARG A 50 -8.47 -78.42 -30.53
N MET A 51 -8.01 -78.61 -31.77
CA MET A 51 -7.21 -77.62 -32.48
C MET A 51 -8.00 -76.34 -32.77
N PHE A 52 -9.27 -76.45 -33.19
CA PHE A 52 -10.15 -75.30 -33.38
C PHE A 52 -10.34 -74.52 -32.08
N SER A 53 -10.61 -75.21 -30.97
CA SER A 53 -10.75 -74.57 -29.67
C SER A 53 -9.49 -73.83 -29.24
N GLN A 54 -8.30 -74.38 -29.53
CA GLN A 54 -7.01 -73.72 -29.26
C GLN A 54 -6.78 -72.50 -30.16
N LEU A 55 -7.17 -72.58 -31.44
CA LEU A 55 -7.07 -71.46 -32.38
C LEU A 55 -7.94 -70.28 -31.92
N THR A 56 -9.21 -70.54 -31.56
CA THR A 56 -10.12 -69.51 -31.05
C THR A 56 -9.57 -68.83 -29.79
N GLN A 57 -8.91 -69.57 -28.89
CA GLN A 57 -8.26 -68.99 -27.71
C GLN A 57 -7.08 -68.09 -28.09
N CYS A 58 -6.30 -68.44 -29.12
CA CYS A 58 -5.20 -67.61 -29.61
C CYS A 58 -5.73 -66.32 -30.26
N GLU A 59 -6.78 -66.40 -31.08
CA GLU A 59 -7.43 -65.24 -31.69
C GLU A 59 -8.03 -64.28 -30.66
N TYR A 60 -8.66 -64.84 -29.62
CA TYR A 60 -9.18 -64.06 -28.50
C TYR A 60 -8.06 -63.33 -27.76
N ALA A 61 -6.97 -64.01 -27.44
CA ALA A 61 -5.83 -63.42 -26.74
C ALA A 61 -5.18 -62.30 -27.58
N PHE A 62 -5.00 -62.51 -28.88
CA PHE A 62 -4.49 -61.49 -29.80
C PHE A 62 -5.39 -60.26 -29.83
N THR A 63 -6.71 -60.46 -29.96
CA THR A 63 -7.69 -59.37 -29.98
C THR A 63 -7.69 -58.60 -28.66
N LYS A 64 -7.64 -59.31 -27.53
CA LYS A 64 -7.54 -58.72 -26.19
C LYS A 64 -6.27 -57.87 -26.07
N SER A 65 -5.11 -58.40 -26.46
CA SER A 65 -3.83 -57.68 -26.41
C SER A 65 -3.89 -56.39 -27.23
N ARG A 66 -4.44 -56.44 -28.45
CA ARG A 66 -4.63 -55.25 -29.29
C ARG A 66 -5.54 -54.20 -28.63
N MET A 67 -6.62 -54.63 -27.99
CA MET A 67 -7.54 -53.71 -27.29
C MET A 67 -6.88 -53.09 -26.06
N VAL A 68 -6.10 -53.86 -25.30
CA VAL A 68 -5.31 -53.35 -24.16
C VAL A 68 -4.27 -52.35 -24.66
N ALA A 69 -3.52 -52.63 -25.73
CA ALA A 69 -2.56 -51.69 -26.29
C ALA A 69 -3.23 -50.36 -26.72
N LYS A 70 -4.40 -50.43 -27.35
CA LYS A 70 -5.19 -49.24 -27.70
C LYS A 70 -5.65 -48.46 -26.47
N MET A 71 -6.14 -49.16 -25.45
CA MET A 71 -6.55 -48.57 -24.18
C MET A 71 -5.38 -47.86 -23.50
N SER A 72 -4.24 -48.53 -23.36
CA SER A 72 -3.03 -47.98 -22.74
C SER A 72 -2.51 -46.74 -23.50
N SER A 73 -2.57 -46.74 -24.84
CA SER A 73 -2.23 -45.54 -25.62
C SER A 73 -3.18 -44.37 -25.33
N SER A 74 -4.48 -44.64 -25.17
CA SER A 74 -5.47 -43.62 -24.82
C SER A 74 -5.28 -43.10 -23.39
N GLU A 75 -4.96 -43.99 -22.44
CA GLU A 75 -4.68 -43.63 -21.05
C GLU A 75 -3.42 -42.77 -20.95
N LEU A 76 -2.36 -43.11 -21.69
CA LEU A 76 -1.12 -42.32 -21.75
C LEU A 76 -1.41 -40.88 -22.19
N GLN A 77 -2.22 -40.71 -23.24
CA GLN A 77 -2.62 -39.38 -23.72
C GLN A 77 -3.45 -38.62 -22.67
N ASN A 78 -4.34 -39.32 -21.95
CA ASN A 78 -5.11 -38.71 -20.88
C ASN A 78 -4.21 -38.24 -19.73
N TYR A 79 -3.23 -39.05 -19.33
CA TYR A 79 -2.25 -38.66 -18.30
C TYR A 79 -1.38 -37.48 -18.75
N GLU A 80 -1.00 -37.41 -20.02
CA GLU A 80 -0.27 -36.25 -20.56
C GLU A 80 -1.11 -34.97 -20.49
N ASN A 81 -2.39 -35.05 -20.87
CA ASN A 81 -3.31 -33.92 -20.77
C ASN A 81 -3.54 -33.48 -19.33
N LEU A 82 -3.75 -34.44 -18.42
CA LEU A 82 -3.91 -34.17 -16.99
C LEU A 82 -2.65 -33.51 -16.40
N SER A 83 -1.46 -33.97 -16.79
CA SER A 83 -0.19 -33.38 -16.38
C SER A 83 -0.05 -31.93 -16.85
N LYS A 84 -0.44 -31.64 -18.09
CA LYS A 84 -0.46 -30.27 -18.63
C LYS A 84 -1.46 -29.38 -17.87
N GLN A 85 -2.65 -29.90 -17.58
CA GLN A 85 -3.67 -29.17 -16.82
C GLN A 85 -3.18 -28.85 -15.40
N ILE A 86 -2.63 -29.84 -14.68
CA ILE A 86 -2.07 -29.62 -13.35
C ILE A 86 -0.95 -28.56 -13.39
N SER A 87 -0.08 -28.61 -14.40
CA SER A 87 0.99 -27.63 -14.56
C SER A 87 0.44 -26.21 -14.79
N PHE A 88 -0.61 -26.08 -15.59
CA PHE A 88 -1.31 -24.82 -15.81
C PHE A 88 -1.96 -24.28 -14.53
N ASP A 89 -2.66 -25.13 -13.78
CA ASP A 89 -3.33 -24.76 -12.53
C ASP A 89 -2.33 -24.35 -11.44
N ILE A 90 -1.17 -24.99 -11.39
CA ILE A 90 -0.06 -24.60 -10.52
C ILE A 90 0.44 -23.20 -10.89
N GLU A 91 0.64 -22.93 -12.18
CA GLU A 91 1.14 -21.63 -12.63
C GLU A 91 0.12 -20.52 -12.37
N LYS A 92 -1.16 -20.79 -12.61
CA LYS A 92 -2.26 -19.88 -12.25
C LYS A 92 -2.28 -19.59 -10.74
N SER A 93 -2.17 -20.64 -9.91
CA SER A 93 -2.16 -20.48 -8.46
C SER A 93 -0.97 -19.64 -7.98
N LYS A 94 0.21 -19.78 -8.61
CA LYS A 94 1.37 -18.92 -8.33
C LYS A 94 1.10 -17.45 -8.67
N GLN A 95 0.47 -17.18 -9.81
CA GLN A 95 0.10 -15.82 -10.20
C GLN A 95 -0.90 -15.22 -9.20
N ASP A 96 -1.92 -15.99 -8.78
CA ASP A 96 -2.91 -15.55 -7.79
C ASP A 96 -2.25 -15.25 -6.43
N ILE A 97 -1.26 -16.05 -6.02
CA ILE A 97 -0.48 -15.81 -4.79
C ILE A 97 0.30 -14.48 -4.89
N GLU A 98 0.99 -14.23 -6.01
CA GLU A 98 1.74 -12.97 -6.15
C GLU A 98 0.81 -11.77 -6.20
N GLY A 99 -0.35 -11.87 -6.88
CA GLY A 99 -1.38 -10.83 -6.87
C GLY A 99 -1.91 -10.55 -5.45
N THR A 100 -2.23 -11.60 -4.70
CA THR A 100 -2.71 -11.47 -3.31
C THR A 100 -1.66 -10.83 -2.39
N LYS A 101 -0.37 -11.14 -2.62
CA LYS A 101 0.75 -10.58 -1.85
C LYS A 101 0.92 -9.08 -2.12
N ASP A 102 0.77 -8.64 -3.37
CA ASP A 102 0.80 -7.22 -3.72
C ASP A 102 -0.38 -6.46 -3.09
N GLU A 103 -1.59 -7.03 -3.15
CA GLU A 103 -2.77 -6.48 -2.48
C GLU A 103 -2.56 -6.37 -0.96
N PHE A 104 -1.97 -7.40 -0.35
CA PHE A 104 -1.63 -7.39 1.06
C PHE A 104 -0.65 -6.26 1.43
N GLN A 105 0.39 -6.03 0.62
CA GLN A 105 1.32 -4.91 0.85
C GLN A 105 0.65 -3.54 0.73
N LYS A 106 -0.24 -3.37 -0.25
CA LYS A 106 -1.06 -2.16 -0.39
C LYS A 106 -1.95 -1.96 0.83
N ALA A 107 -2.65 -3.01 1.27
CA ALA A 107 -3.51 -2.96 2.46
C ALA A 107 -2.71 -2.63 3.74
N LYS A 108 -1.49 -3.17 3.89
CA LYS A 108 -0.60 -2.84 5.00
C LYS A 108 -0.19 -1.37 4.99
N THR A 109 0.11 -0.82 3.82
CA THR A 109 0.43 0.60 3.65
C THR A 109 -0.75 1.49 4.02
N VAL A 110 -1.96 1.16 3.53
CA VAL A 110 -3.19 1.90 3.88
C VAL A 110 -3.44 1.86 5.38
N ARG A 111 -3.25 0.70 6.02
CA ARG A 111 -3.39 0.57 7.48
C ARG A 111 -2.37 1.45 8.22
N LYS A 112 -1.10 1.45 7.80
CA LYS A 112 -0.06 2.31 8.37
C LYS A 112 -0.46 3.78 8.28
N ASN A 113 -0.83 4.24 7.09
CA ASN A 113 -1.26 5.62 6.86
C ASN A 113 -2.47 5.98 7.74
N ARG A 114 -3.45 5.09 7.87
CA ARG A 114 -4.62 5.31 8.73
C ARG A 114 -4.26 5.49 10.20
N VAL A 115 -3.27 4.73 10.70
CA VAL A 115 -2.77 4.88 12.07
C VAL A 115 -2.04 6.21 12.23
N GLU A 116 -1.17 6.58 11.29
CA GLU A 116 -0.46 7.87 11.31
C GLU A 116 -1.42 9.07 11.29
N TYR A 117 -2.44 9.02 10.43
CA TYR A 117 -3.49 10.05 10.43
C TYR A 117 -4.28 10.08 11.73
N GLY A 118 -4.56 8.93 12.35
CA GLY A 118 -5.22 8.86 13.64
C GLY A 118 -4.40 9.52 14.76
N VAL A 119 -3.09 9.27 14.79
CA VAL A 119 -2.18 9.92 15.74
C VAL A 119 -2.14 11.43 15.50
N LEU A 120 -1.98 11.87 14.25
CA LEU A 120 -1.95 13.29 13.93
C LEU A 120 -3.28 13.99 14.26
N ALA A 121 -4.41 13.34 14.01
CA ALA A 121 -5.73 13.85 14.37
C ALA A 121 -5.89 14.02 15.88
N ASN A 122 -5.36 13.09 16.69
CA ASN A 122 -5.37 13.24 18.14
C ASN A 122 -4.56 14.46 18.59
N VAL A 123 -3.36 14.66 18.05
CA VAL A 123 -2.54 15.84 18.34
C VAL A 123 -3.22 17.14 17.91
N ILE A 124 -3.90 17.15 16.76
CA ILE A 124 -4.66 18.31 16.30
C ILE A 124 -5.84 18.61 17.24
N ASN A 125 -6.52 17.59 17.75
CA ASN A 125 -7.64 17.77 18.67
C ASN A 125 -7.22 18.26 20.07
N GLU A 126 -5.96 18.08 20.46
CA GLU A 126 -5.42 18.68 21.69
C GLU A 126 -5.27 20.22 21.57
N GLN A 127 -5.17 20.73 20.34
CA GLN A 127 -5.09 22.16 20.09
C GLN A 127 -6.48 22.80 20.10
N PRO A 128 -6.60 24.08 20.55
CA PRO A 128 -7.88 24.77 20.58
C PRO A 128 -8.47 24.94 19.19
N ASP A 129 -9.80 24.97 19.12
CA ASP A 129 -10.51 25.15 17.85
C ASP A 129 -10.10 26.47 17.18
N ARG A 130 -9.77 26.37 15.89
CA ARG A 130 -9.23 27.48 15.11
C ARG A 130 -10.16 28.68 15.09
N LYS A 131 -11.48 28.43 15.00
CA LYS A 131 -12.48 29.50 15.01
C LYS A 131 -12.50 30.28 16.32
N GLN A 132 -12.46 29.55 17.45
CA GLN A 132 -12.44 30.18 18.78
C GLN A 132 -11.16 30.99 19.01
N THR A 133 -10.01 30.49 18.54
CA THR A 133 -8.74 31.24 18.63
C THR A 133 -8.78 32.49 17.75
N ASP A 134 -9.38 32.42 16.56
CA ASP A 134 -9.49 33.57 15.65
C ASP A 134 -10.44 34.65 16.20
N GLU A 135 -11.57 34.25 16.81
CA GLU A 135 -12.47 35.15 17.52
C GLU A 135 -11.77 35.86 18.68
N LYS A 136 -11.03 35.13 19.52
CA LYS A 136 -10.23 35.75 20.61
C LYS A 136 -9.18 36.71 20.06
N LEU A 137 -8.53 36.36 18.96
CA LEU A 137 -7.49 37.17 18.33
C LEU A 137 -8.07 38.48 17.76
N THR A 138 -9.23 38.41 17.10
CA THR A 138 -9.95 39.60 16.61
C THR A 138 -10.42 40.49 17.75
N GLN A 139 -10.91 39.91 18.86
CA GLN A 139 -11.28 40.67 20.04
C GLN A 139 -10.07 41.35 20.69
N LEU A 140 -8.97 40.63 20.92
CA LEU A 140 -7.74 41.22 21.46
C LEU A 140 -7.22 42.36 20.58
N LYS A 141 -7.24 42.20 19.25
CA LYS A 141 -6.83 43.28 18.32
C LYS A 141 -7.67 44.54 18.50
N LYS A 142 -8.98 44.39 18.68
CA LYS A 142 -9.90 45.52 18.90
C LYS A 142 -9.63 46.20 20.26
N GLU A 143 -9.38 45.42 21.30
CA GLU A 143 -9.01 45.94 22.62
C GLU A 143 -7.67 46.70 22.56
N LEU A 144 -6.68 46.16 21.86
CA LEU A 144 -5.36 46.78 21.67
C LEU A 144 -5.49 48.12 20.93
N GLN A 145 -6.26 48.15 19.83
CA GLN A 145 -6.55 49.39 19.10
C GLN A 145 -7.25 50.42 19.98
N SER A 146 -8.22 50.00 20.81
CA SER A 146 -8.90 50.91 21.73
C SER A 146 -7.97 51.47 22.82
N LEU A 147 -7.07 50.64 23.36
CA LEU A 147 -6.06 51.06 24.33
C LEU A 147 -5.06 52.05 23.73
N GLU A 148 -4.64 51.81 22.49
CA GLU A 148 -3.76 52.72 21.75
C GLU A 148 -4.43 54.07 21.49
N GLU A 149 -5.70 54.08 21.08
CA GLU A 149 -6.49 55.30 20.97
C GLU A 149 -6.62 56.05 22.31
N GLN A 150 -6.85 55.33 23.42
CA GLN A 150 -6.90 55.93 24.75
C GLN A 150 -5.55 56.51 25.18
N SER A 151 -4.45 55.82 24.90
CA SER A 151 -3.09 56.31 25.16
C SER A 151 -2.85 57.61 24.39
N ASN A 152 -3.10 57.61 23.08
CA ASN A 152 -2.93 58.79 22.22
C ASN A 152 -3.79 59.98 22.67
N GLN A 153 -5.01 59.72 23.15
CA GLN A 153 -5.88 60.75 23.73
C GLN A 153 -5.32 61.31 25.04
N LEU A 154 -4.77 60.46 25.91
CA LEU A 154 -4.15 60.88 27.16
C LEU A 154 -2.89 61.70 26.90
N ASP A 155 -2.04 61.26 25.98
CA ASP A 155 -0.84 61.99 25.57
C ASP A 155 -1.20 63.37 24.99
N SER A 156 -2.21 63.44 24.13
CA SER A 156 -2.72 64.71 23.59
C SER A 156 -3.23 65.65 24.70
N LYS A 157 -3.91 65.12 25.72
CA LYS A 157 -4.36 65.90 26.89
C LYS A 157 -3.19 66.37 27.75
N LEU A 158 -2.17 65.54 27.90
CA LEU A 158 -0.96 65.85 28.66
C LEU A 158 -0.18 66.97 27.96
N GLU A 159 -0.02 66.88 26.64
CA GLU A 159 0.58 67.93 25.80
C GLU A 159 -0.19 69.24 25.88
N LEU A 160 -1.52 69.20 25.80
CA LEU A 160 -2.34 70.41 25.97
C LEU A 160 -2.11 71.05 27.35
N ARG A 161 -2.06 70.25 28.42
CA ARG A 161 -1.76 70.76 29.77
C ARG A 161 -0.35 71.33 29.86
N ARG A 162 0.65 70.69 29.25
CA ARG A 162 2.03 71.22 29.17
C ARG A 162 2.04 72.60 28.52
N LYS A 163 1.34 72.77 27.39
CA LYS A 163 1.19 74.07 26.71
C LYS A 163 0.48 75.10 27.59
N GLN A 164 -0.60 74.72 28.27
CA GLN A 164 -1.31 75.60 29.21
C GLN A 164 -0.42 76.05 30.38
N PHE A 165 0.38 75.13 30.95
CA PHE A 165 1.36 75.47 31.98
C PHE A 165 2.44 76.41 31.44
N HIS A 166 2.90 76.21 30.20
CA HIS A 166 3.88 77.08 29.56
C HIS A 166 3.34 78.51 29.42
N VAL A 167 2.09 78.66 28.96
CA VAL A 167 1.41 79.97 28.88
C VAL A 167 1.28 80.60 30.27
N LEU A 168 0.88 79.83 31.29
CA LEU A 168 0.79 80.33 32.66
C LEU A 168 2.15 80.82 33.18
N ILE A 169 3.23 80.05 32.96
CA ILE A 169 4.60 80.43 33.34
C ILE A 169 5.02 81.70 32.60
N ALA A 170 4.76 81.81 31.30
CA ALA A 170 5.03 83.03 30.54
C ALA A 170 4.25 84.24 31.07
N SER A 171 2.97 84.08 31.44
CA SER A 171 2.17 85.13 32.07
C SER A 171 2.70 85.51 33.45
N ILE A 172 3.19 84.55 34.25
CA ILE A 172 3.85 84.82 35.54
C ILE A 172 5.13 85.61 35.32
N HIS A 173 5.98 85.22 34.37
CA HIS A 173 7.19 85.98 34.03
C HIS A 173 6.85 87.39 33.53
N GLN A 174 5.80 87.55 32.72
CA GLN A 174 5.33 88.88 32.28
C GLN A 174 4.81 89.73 33.44
N LEU A 175 4.07 89.14 34.39
CA LEU A 175 3.61 89.85 35.58
C LEU A 175 4.77 90.19 36.52
N GLN A 176 5.77 89.31 36.65
CA GLN A 176 7.01 89.60 37.36
C GLN A 176 7.78 90.74 36.68
N ALA A 177 7.90 90.72 35.35
CA ALA A 177 8.50 91.80 34.58
C ALA A 177 7.72 93.11 34.72
N LEU A 178 6.37 93.06 34.76
CA LEU A 178 5.54 94.23 35.02
C LEU A 178 5.72 94.77 36.45
N LEU A 179 5.84 93.90 37.45
CA LEU A 179 6.14 94.27 38.84
C LEU A 179 7.56 94.82 39.00
N GLU A 180 8.55 94.28 38.29
CA GLU A 180 9.91 94.83 38.20
C GLU A 180 9.93 96.16 37.43
N SER A 181 9.09 96.33 36.40
CA SER A 181 8.91 97.58 35.67
C SER A 181 8.13 98.65 36.44
N GLY A 182 7.55 98.29 37.61
CA GLY A 182 7.00 99.23 38.58
C GLY A 182 8.03 100.21 39.16
N ASP A 183 9.32 100.06 38.83
CA ASP A 183 10.37 101.01 39.19
C ASP A 183 11.27 101.44 38.02
N ARG A 184 10.77 101.46 36.77
CA ARG A 184 11.43 102.18 35.65
C ARG A 184 10.59 102.21 34.35
N PRO A 185 10.46 103.36 33.67
CA PRO A 185 9.69 103.43 32.43
C PRO A 185 10.51 102.97 31.20
N ALA A 186 9.80 102.24 30.33
CA ALA A 186 9.99 102.05 28.89
C ALA A 186 11.36 101.54 28.38
N ASP A 187 11.40 100.28 27.95
CA ASP A 187 12.07 99.94 26.68
C ASP A 187 11.34 98.77 26.00
N ASP A 188 11.17 98.93 24.69
CA ASP A 188 10.35 98.13 23.80
C ASP A 188 11.30 97.20 23.02
N SER A 189 11.42 95.93 23.43
CA SER A 189 12.01 94.90 22.57
C SER A 189 11.27 93.57 22.71
N LEU A 190 10.39 93.32 21.74
CA LEU A 190 9.89 92.00 21.37
C LEU A 190 11.06 91.16 20.85
N ASP A 191 11.72 90.40 21.74
CA ASP A 191 12.55 89.28 21.32
C ASP A 191 11.70 88.00 21.29
N VAL A 192 11.49 87.53 20.06
CA VAL A 192 10.94 86.23 19.72
C VAL A 192 11.89 85.17 20.28
N PHE A 193 11.44 84.40 21.27
CA PHE A 193 12.21 83.25 21.75
C PHE A 193 12.06 82.07 20.78
N ASP A 194 13.21 81.55 20.37
CA ASP A 194 13.45 80.53 19.36
C ASP A 194 12.65 79.23 19.55
N ASP A 195 12.16 78.71 18.42
CA ASP A 195 11.50 77.40 18.24
C ASP A 195 12.47 76.18 18.33
N GLU A 196 13.73 76.37 18.77
CA GLU A 196 14.77 75.33 18.65
C GLU A 196 14.66 74.16 19.65
N ASP A 197 13.85 74.24 20.70
CA ASP A 197 13.71 73.14 21.68
C ASP A 197 12.63 72.10 21.31
N MET A 198 11.88 72.30 20.22
CA MET A 198 10.86 71.34 19.75
C MET A 198 11.43 70.13 18.99
N ASP A 199 12.69 70.17 18.55
CA ASP A 199 13.25 69.20 17.60
C ASP A 199 14.06 68.05 18.25
N ILE A 200 14.21 68.05 19.58
CA ILE A 200 14.90 66.99 20.32
C ILE A 200 13.96 65.84 20.73
N LEU A 201 12.66 66.08 20.87
CA LEU A 201 11.70 65.03 21.27
C LEU A 201 11.09 64.26 20.10
N SER A 202 11.09 64.83 18.89
CA SER A 202 10.65 64.16 17.66
C SER A 202 11.61 63.03 17.24
N ARG A 203 12.93 63.24 17.39
CA ARG A 203 13.96 62.24 17.05
C ARG A 203 13.97 61.00 17.94
N LYS A 204 13.39 61.06 19.13
CA LYS A 204 13.34 59.90 20.05
C LYS A 204 12.16 58.96 19.76
N ALA A 205 11.15 59.39 19.01
CA ALA A 205 10.03 58.55 18.60
C ALA A 205 10.35 57.71 17.35
N GLU A 206 11.30 58.14 16.52
CA GLU A 206 11.70 57.39 15.31
C GLU A 206 12.68 56.25 15.58
N SER A 207 13.44 56.27 16.70
CA SER A 207 14.40 55.20 17.02
C SER A 207 13.74 53.89 17.46
N ASP A 208 12.56 53.94 18.06
CA ASP A 208 11.89 52.75 18.61
C ASP A 208 11.07 51.96 17.57
N HIS A 209 10.88 52.51 16.36
CA HIS A 209 10.19 51.84 15.26
C HIS A 209 11.11 51.10 14.27
N MET A 210 12.44 51.15 14.46
CA MET A 210 13.41 50.53 13.55
C MET A 210 14.05 49.22 14.07
N GLU A 211 13.60 48.72 15.23
CA GLU A 211 14.04 47.42 15.80
C GLU A 211 12.94 46.33 15.76
N VAL A 212 12.17 46.21 14.67
CA VAL A 212 11.48 44.95 14.37
C VAL A 212 11.43 44.72 12.85
N SER A 213 12.46 44.07 12.32
CA SER A 213 12.42 43.23 11.12
C SER A 213 13.54 42.20 11.18
#